data_AF-A0A829CXH1-F1
#
_entry.id   AF-A0A829CXH1-F1
#
_cell.length_a   1.000
_cell.length_b   1.000
_cell.length_c   1.000
_cell.angle_alpha   90.00
_cell.angle_beta   90.00
_cell.angle_gamma   90.00
#
_symmetry.space_group_name_H-M   'P 1'
#
loop_
_entity.id
_entity.type
_entity.pdbx_description
1 polymer ?
#
loop_
_entity_poly.entity_id
_entity_poly.type
_entity_poly.pdbx_seq_one_letter_code
_entity_poly.pdbx_strand_id
1 'polypeptide(L)'
;MPIRLFNDVVGYIRVYTSAMDRFSITPFQVGYLIELAEIFSYSITKIFIRENNYGNAKSGTRVVDISINGLLFEIEEKRIFQYLKKHNIIKIFIPVSEKILILRGEVVRYIVVDEDRYHLGVNFFDSNPDDMLILQKYIFTRTRRILSE
;
A
#
# COMPACT_ATOMS: atom_id res chain seq x y z
N MET A 1 -18.64 -16.46 6.92
CA MET A 1 -17.98 -15.62 5.88
C MET A 1 -16.50 -15.54 6.19
N PRO A 2 -15.59 -15.66 5.22
CA PRO A 2 -14.15 -15.64 5.47
C PRO A 2 -13.67 -14.23 5.85
N ILE A 3 -12.81 -14.14 6.85
CA ILE A 3 -11.99 -12.96 7.13
C ILE A 3 -10.67 -13.18 6.40
N ARG A 4 -10.23 -12.18 5.63
CA ARG A 4 -9.01 -12.26 4.83
C ARG A 4 -7.96 -11.25 5.29
N LEU A 5 -6.71 -11.67 5.31
CA LEU A 5 -5.53 -10.82 5.49
C LEU A 5 -4.63 -11.00 4.27
N PHE A 6 -4.30 -9.92 3.55
CA PHE A 6 -3.54 -10.00 2.29
C PHE A 6 -4.14 -10.96 1.22
N ASN A 7 -5.46 -11.18 1.27
CA ASN A 7 -6.25 -12.18 0.52
C ASN A 7 -6.21 -13.62 1.03
N ASP A 8 -5.38 -13.93 2.02
CA ASP A 8 -5.36 -15.25 2.65
C ASP A 8 -6.47 -15.33 3.69
N VAL A 9 -7.20 -16.44 3.73
CA VAL A 9 -8.25 -16.65 4.73
C VAL A 9 -7.61 -16.94 6.09
N VAL A 10 -7.83 -16.06 7.05
CA VAL A 10 -7.26 -16.16 8.41
C VAL A 10 -8.30 -16.56 9.46
N GLY A 11 -9.57 -16.61 9.08
CA GLY A 11 -10.65 -16.98 9.98
C GLY A 11 -12.01 -16.91 9.32
N TYR A 12 -13.06 -17.21 10.09
CA TYR A 12 -14.44 -17.20 9.61
C TYR A 12 -15.37 -16.55 10.63
N ILE A 13 -16.21 -15.64 10.15
CA ILE A 13 -17.36 -15.12 10.89
C ILE A 13 -18.46 -16.18 10.81
N ARG A 14 -18.92 -16.64 11.97
CA ARG A 14 -20.11 -17.48 12.12
C ARG A 14 -21.27 -16.61 12.58
N VAL A 15 -22.42 -16.78 11.94
CA VAL A 15 -23.66 -16.07 12.28
C VAL A 15 -24.69 -17.13 12.63
N TYR A 16 -25.38 -16.93 13.75
CA TYR A 16 -26.42 -17.82 14.23
C TYR A 16 -27.64 -17.00 14.62
N THR A 17 -28.83 -17.60 14.50
CA THR A 17 -30.09 -17.02 14.97
C THR A 17 -30.43 -17.57 16.34
N SER A 18 -31.08 -16.78 17.19
CA SER A 18 -31.59 -17.26 18.48
C SER A 18 -32.96 -17.94 18.30
N ALA A 19 -33.38 -18.76 19.28
CA ALA A 19 -34.71 -19.39 19.25
C ALA A 19 -35.88 -18.38 19.34
N MET A 20 -35.61 -17.13 19.77
CA MET A 20 -36.59 -16.05 19.78
C MET A 20 -36.74 -15.36 18.42
N ASP A 21 -35.67 -15.35 17.61
CA ASP A 21 -35.67 -14.83 16.25
C ASP A 21 -36.07 -15.96 15.30
N ARG A 22 -37.35 -16.05 14.95
CA ARG A 22 -37.90 -17.08 14.03
C ARG A 22 -37.05 -17.29 12.76
N PHE A 23 -36.07 -18.18 12.86
CA PHE A 23 -35.36 -18.97 11.83
C PHE A 23 -35.27 -18.41 10.40
N SER A 24 -34.89 -17.16 10.19
CA SER A 24 -34.44 -16.77 8.85
C SER A 24 -33.50 -15.59 8.87
N ILE A 25 -32.25 -15.84 8.47
CA ILE A 25 -31.39 -14.79 7.92
C ILE A 25 -31.87 -14.58 6.49
N THR A 26 -32.38 -13.39 6.20
CA THR A 26 -32.84 -13.04 4.85
C THR A 26 -31.65 -12.90 3.89
N PRO A 27 -31.83 -13.13 2.57
CA PRO A 27 -30.77 -12.91 1.58
C PRO A 27 -30.16 -11.51 1.63
N PHE A 28 -30.97 -10.49 1.90
CA PHE A 28 -30.52 -9.12 2.08
C PHE A 28 -29.55 -8.97 3.26
N GLN A 29 -29.90 -9.55 4.42
CA GLN A 29 -29.02 -9.55 5.59
C GLN A 29 -27.72 -10.32 5.34
N VAL A 30 -27.77 -11.43 4.59
CA VAL A 30 -26.56 -12.16 4.18
C VAL A 30 -25.67 -11.28 3.31
N GLY A 31 -26.23 -10.61 2.30
CA GLY A 31 -25.49 -9.70 1.42
C GLY A 31 -24.79 -8.58 2.21
N TYR A 32 -25.55 -7.93 3.10
CA TYR A 32 -25.00 -6.88 3.95
C TYR A 32 -23.86 -7.38 4.86
N LEU A 33 -24.02 -8.56 5.45
CA LEU A 33 -22.99 -9.18 6.28
C LEU A 33 -21.71 -9.52 5.48
N ILE A 34 -21.85 -9.91 4.21
CA ILE A 34 -20.70 -10.15 3.32
C ILE A 34 -19.95 -8.85 3.07
N GLU A 35 -20.64 -7.76 2.73
CA GLU A 35 -20.03 -6.45 2.54
C GLU A 35 -19.28 -5.98 3.79
N LEU A 36 -19.89 -6.11 4.97
CA LEU A 36 -19.24 -5.79 6.23
C LEU A 36 -18.00 -6.65 6.48
N ALA A 37 -18.03 -7.94 6.16
CA ALA A 37 -16.87 -8.83 6.29
C ALA A 37 -15.73 -8.44 5.35
N GLU A 38 -16.04 -7.95 4.15
CA GLU A 38 -15.04 -7.44 3.21
C GLU A 38 -14.42 -6.12 3.68
N ILE A 39 -15.23 -5.18 4.13
CA ILE A 39 -14.76 -3.91 4.73
C ILE A 39 -13.87 -4.18 5.95
N PHE A 40 -14.27 -5.14 6.80
CA PHE A 40 -13.50 -5.56 7.96
C PHE A 40 -12.14 -6.17 7.56
N SER A 41 -12.14 -7.12 6.61
CA SER A 41 -10.92 -7.75 6.09
C SER A 41 -9.94 -6.72 5.50
N TYR A 42 -10.47 -5.77 4.74
CA TYR A 42 -9.70 -4.67 4.18
C TYR A 42 -9.10 -3.76 5.26
N SER A 43 -9.91 -3.40 6.25
CA SER A 43 -9.49 -2.52 7.35
C SER A 43 -8.41 -3.15 8.21
N ILE A 44 -8.54 -4.45 8.54
CA ILE A 44 -7.50 -5.19 9.26
C ILE A 44 -6.21 -5.23 8.45
N THR A 45 -6.28 -5.53 7.15
CA THR A 45 -5.09 -5.56 6.29
C THR A 45 -4.37 -4.21 6.31
N LYS A 46 -5.11 -3.09 6.24
CA LYS A 46 -4.52 -1.75 6.38
C LYS A 46 -3.88 -1.49 7.74
N ILE A 47 -4.55 -1.88 8.83
CA ILE A 47 -4.01 -1.72 10.19
C ILE A 47 -2.74 -2.55 10.34
N PHE A 48 -2.73 -3.79 9.87
CA PHE A 48 -1.56 -4.67 9.91
C PHE A 48 -0.39 -4.06 9.14
N ILE A 49 -0.61 -3.61 7.90
CA ILE A 49 0.41 -2.90 7.11
C ILE A 49 0.93 -1.70 7.90
N ARG A 50 0.04 -0.88 8.48
CA ARG A 50 0.43 0.31 9.24
C ARG A 50 1.27 -0.06 10.48
N GLU A 51 0.81 -1.00 11.31
CA GLU A 51 1.53 -1.43 12.52
C GLU A 51 2.88 -2.05 12.20
N ASN A 52 2.96 -2.89 11.16
CA ASN A 52 4.23 -3.50 10.73
C ASN A 52 5.22 -2.43 10.23
N ASN A 53 4.72 -1.36 9.60
CA ASN A 53 5.55 -0.21 9.23
C ASN A 53 5.90 0.71 10.41
N TYR A 54 4.99 0.90 11.38
CA TYR A 54 5.18 1.83 12.50
C TYR A 54 6.05 1.24 13.63
N GLY A 55 5.90 -0.06 13.93
CA GLY A 55 6.77 -0.78 14.86
C GLY A 55 8.22 -0.88 14.36
N ASN A 56 8.40 -0.85 13.04
CA ASN A 56 9.68 -0.77 12.36
C ASN A 56 10.01 0.67 11.94
N ALA A 57 9.83 1.67 12.81
CA ALA A 57 10.06 3.10 12.55
C ALA A 57 11.46 3.50 11.99
N LYS A 58 12.36 2.54 11.76
CA LYS A 58 13.64 2.69 11.03
C LYS A 58 13.61 2.19 9.57
N SER A 59 12.57 1.48 9.13
CA SER A 59 12.48 0.88 7.79
C SER A 59 11.71 1.79 6.84
N GLY A 60 12.32 2.92 6.48
CA GLY A 60 11.90 3.60 5.25
C GLY A 60 12.04 2.63 4.08
N THR A 61 11.02 2.53 3.23
CA THR A 61 11.11 1.73 2.01
C THR A 61 12.29 2.20 1.16
N ARG A 62 13.21 1.28 0.82
CA ARG A 62 14.43 1.63 0.09
C ARG A 62 14.07 2.14 -1.29
N VAL A 63 14.42 3.39 -1.58
CA VAL A 63 14.30 3.98 -2.92
C VAL A 63 15.52 3.58 -3.73
N VAL A 64 15.29 2.83 -4.82
CA VAL A 64 16.34 2.42 -5.76
C VAL A 64 16.65 3.58 -6.71
N ASP A 65 15.61 4.20 -7.26
CA ASP A 65 15.74 5.35 -8.15
C ASP A 65 14.51 6.25 -8.06
N ILE A 66 14.69 7.54 -8.35
CA ILE A 66 13.61 8.54 -8.33
C ILE A 66 13.77 9.53 -9.46
N SER A 67 12.65 9.81 -10.13
CA SER A 67 12.53 10.79 -11.21
C SER A 67 11.34 11.72 -10.95
N ILE A 68 11.15 12.71 -11.83
CA ILE A 68 10.01 13.63 -11.76
C ILE A 68 8.68 12.88 -12.01
N ASN A 69 8.73 11.82 -12.82
CA ASN A 69 7.53 11.10 -13.26
C ASN A 69 7.23 9.88 -12.39
N GLY A 70 8.18 9.43 -11.57
CA GLY A 70 8.02 8.16 -10.90
C GLY A 70 9.16 7.77 -9.96
N LEU A 71 8.94 6.65 -9.28
CA LEU A 71 9.79 6.09 -8.24
C LEU A 71 9.99 4.60 -8.50
N LEU A 72 11.22 4.12 -8.32
CA LEU A 72 11.52 2.71 -8.17
C LEU A 72 11.88 2.43 -6.71
N PHE A 73 11.11 1.58 -6.05
CA PHE A 73 11.35 1.23 -4.65
C PHE A 73 11.42 -0.29 -4.45
N GLU A 74 12.13 -0.70 -3.40
CA GLU A 74 12.34 -2.09 -3.02
C GLU A 74 11.52 -2.44 -1.78
N ILE A 75 10.92 -3.63 -1.78
CA ILE A 75 10.28 -4.23 -0.61
C ILE A 75 10.83 -5.63 -0.37
N GLU A 76 10.87 -6.01 0.89
CA GLU A 76 11.39 -7.29 1.36
C GLU A 76 10.27 -8.25 1.83
N GLU A 77 9.00 -7.92 1.53
CA GLU A 77 7.84 -8.69 2.01
C GLU A 77 6.96 -9.16 0.85
N LYS A 78 6.98 -10.48 0.59
CA LYS A 78 6.18 -11.14 -0.46
C LYS A 78 4.68 -10.87 -0.36
N ARG A 79 4.15 -10.75 0.87
CA ARG A 79 2.72 -10.48 1.10
C ARG A 79 2.33 -9.09 0.61
N ILE A 80 3.14 -8.08 0.90
CA ILE A 80 2.95 -6.71 0.40
C ILE A 80 3.07 -6.70 -1.12
N PHE A 81 4.05 -7.42 -1.69
CA PHE A 81 4.19 -7.54 -3.15
C PHE A 81 2.94 -8.08 -3.84
N GLN A 82 2.37 -9.19 -3.33
CA GLN A 82 1.15 -9.77 -3.89
C GLN A 82 -0.08 -8.88 -3.67
N TYR A 83 -0.13 -8.17 -2.54
CA TYR A 83 -1.20 -7.21 -2.27
C TYR A 83 -1.18 -6.04 -3.26
N LEU A 84 0.00 -5.46 -3.52
CA LEU A 84 0.17 -4.33 -4.44
C LEU A 84 -0.16 -4.70 -5.89
N LYS A 85 0.02 -5.96 -6.31
CA LYS A 85 -0.44 -6.44 -7.62
C LYS A 85 -1.95 -6.28 -7.86
N LYS A 86 -2.75 -6.34 -6.78
CA LYS A 86 -4.22 -6.16 -6.85
C LYS A 86 -4.66 -4.75 -6.49
N HIS A 87 -3.84 -4.04 -5.71
CA HIS A 87 -4.10 -2.68 -5.24
C HIS A 87 -2.90 -1.78 -5.59
N ASN A 88 -2.86 -1.35 -6.84
CA ASN A 88 -1.70 -0.69 -7.44
C ASN A 88 -1.65 0.82 -7.19
N ILE A 89 -2.71 1.46 -6.70
CA ILE A 89 -2.70 2.87 -6.32
C ILE A 89 -2.13 3.03 -4.91
N ILE A 90 -1.08 3.85 -4.79
CA ILE A 90 -0.39 4.08 -3.52
C ILE A 90 -0.22 5.57 -3.25
N LYS A 91 -0.24 5.92 -1.95
CA LYS A 91 0.15 7.25 -1.45
C LYS A 91 1.56 7.15 -0.88
N ILE A 92 2.43 8.04 -1.31
CA ILE A 92 3.87 7.98 -1.10
C ILE A 92 4.26 9.24 -0.32
N PHE A 93 5.07 9.02 0.71
CA PHE A 93 5.62 10.08 1.55
C PHE A 93 7.13 10.09 1.32
N ILE A 94 7.64 11.12 0.66
CA ILE A 94 9.07 11.23 0.34
C ILE A 94 9.67 12.32 1.22
N PRO A 95 10.48 11.96 2.23
CA PRO A 95 11.21 12.96 3.00
C PRO A 95 12.31 13.58 2.12
N VAL A 96 12.21 14.88 1.87
CA VAL A 96 13.19 15.67 1.12
C VAL A 96 13.59 16.88 1.97
N SER A 97 14.83 16.88 2.45
CA SER A 97 15.35 17.88 3.40
C SER A 97 14.46 17.99 4.65
N GLU A 98 13.84 19.14 4.92
CA GLU A 98 12.97 19.38 6.08
C GLU A 98 11.47 19.22 5.78
N LYS A 99 11.11 18.76 4.57
CA LYS A 99 9.72 18.58 4.15
C LYS A 99 9.43 17.13 3.79
N ILE A 100 8.19 16.71 4.03
CA ILE A 100 7.66 15.43 3.55
C ILE A 100 6.75 15.73 2.37
N LEU A 101 7.18 15.29 1.18
CA LEU A 101 6.40 15.43 -0.04
C LEU A 101 5.32 14.35 -0.08
N ILE A 102 4.12 14.71 -0.48
CA ILE A 102 2.99 13.78 -0.56
C ILE A 102 2.60 13.59 -2.02
N LEU A 103 2.91 12.42 -2.54
CA LEU A 103 2.67 12.04 -3.94
C LEU A 103 1.68 10.87 -3.99
N ARG A 104 0.86 10.81 -5.03
CA ARG A 104 0.06 9.63 -5.36
C ARG A 104 0.55 9.05 -6.68
N GLY A 105 0.66 7.74 -6.71
CA GLY A 105 1.14 7.04 -7.88
C GLY A 105 0.49 5.68 -8.07
N GLU A 106 0.67 5.15 -9.25
CA GLU A 106 0.22 3.83 -9.64
C GLU A 106 1.44 2.94 -9.91
N VAL A 107 1.43 1.75 -9.30
CA VAL A 107 2.45 0.73 -9.56
C VAL A 107 2.21 0.14 -10.95
N VAL A 108 3.14 0.40 -11.86
CA VAL A 108 3.09 0.01 -13.28
C VAL A 108 4.03 -1.14 -13.61
N ARG A 109 5.01 -1.45 -12.75
CA ARG A 109 5.99 -2.52 -12.96
C ARG A 109 6.27 -3.30 -11.68
N TYR A 110 6.40 -4.62 -11.82
CA TYR A 110 6.68 -5.56 -10.73
C TYR A 110 7.86 -6.44 -11.14
N ILE A 111 8.95 -6.36 -10.41
CA ILE A 111 10.20 -7.09 -10.71
C ILE A 111 10.55 -7.93 -9.48
N VAL A 112 10.79 -9.22 -9.71
CA VAL A 112 11.32 -10.13 -8.68
C VAL A 112 12.83 -10.14 -8.85
N VAL A 113 13.57 -9.71 -7.84
CA VAL A 113 15.03 -9.67 -7.86
C VAL A 113 15.57 -10.99 -7.31
N ASP A 114 15.13 -11.38 -6.11
CA ASP A 114 15.43 -12.67 -5.45
C ASP A 114 14.20 -13.21 -4.70
N GLU A 115 14.34 -14.29 -3.91
CA GLU A 115 13.24 -14.93 -3.17
C GLU A 115 12.43 -13.97 -2.29
N ASP A 116 13.11 -13.00 -1.66
CA ASP A 116 12.47 -12.03 -0.77
C ASP A 116 12.62 -10.56 -1.21
N ARG A 117 13.27 -10.28 -2.35
CA ARG A 117 13.48 -8.89 -2.82
C ARG A 117 12.67 -8.57 -4.06
N TYR A 118 11.86 -7.52 -3.97
CA TYR A 118 10.96 -7.10 -5.04
C TYR A 118 11.14 -5.62 -5.36
N HIS A 119 11.26 -5.27 -6.64
CA HIS A 119 11.23 -3.87 -7.09
C HIS A 119 9.88 -3.52 -7.69
N LEU A 120 9.36 -2.36 -7.32
CA LEU A 120 8.10 -1.82 -7.81
C LEU A 120 8.35 -0.46 -8.45
N GLY A 121 8.01 -0.37 -9.74
CA GLY A 121 8.06 0.88 -10.50
C GLY A 121 6.72 1.58 -10.43
N VAL A 122 6.74 2.86 -10.05
CA VAL A 122 5.56 3.68 -9.83
C VAL A 122 5.60 4.89 -10.73
N ASN A 123 4.47 5.20 -11.36
CA ASN A 123 4.26 6.49 -12.01
C ASN A 123 3.45 7.40 -11.10
N PHE A 124 3.91 8.62 -10.88
CA PHE A 124 3.13 9.64 -10.17
C PHE A 124 2.02 10.17 -11.09
N PHE A 125 0.82 10.36 -10.53
CA PHE A 125 -0.31 10.93 -11.26
C PHE A 125 -0.98 12.10 -10.54
N ASP A 126 -0.74 12.28 -9.24
CA ASP A 126 -1.31 13.37 -8.45
C ASP A 126 -0.36 13.82 -7.32
N SER A 127 -0.28 15.13 -7.10
CA SER A 127 0.56 15.77 -6.09
C SER A 127 0.21 17.25 -5.95
N ASN A 128 0.55 17.84 -4.80
CA ASN A 128 0.53 19.29 -4.68
C ASN A 128 1.60 19.91 -5.63
N PRO A 129 1.27 20.95 -6.41
CA PRO A 129 2.25 21.65 -7.24
C PRO A 129 3.53 22.06 -6.51
N ASP A 130 3.42 22.49 -5.25
CA ASP A 130 4.58 22.87 -4.43
C ASP A 130 5.49 21.68 -4.14
N ASP A 131 4.90 20.51 -3.86
CA ASP A 131 5.65 19.28 -3.60
C ASP A 131 6.41 18.83 -4.85
N MET A 132 5.78 18.95 -6.02
CA MET A 132 6.40 18.62 -7.30
C MET A 132 7.57 19.56 -7.63
N LEU A 133 7.44 20.86 -7.36
CA LEU A 133 8.54 21.82 -7.52
C LEU A 133 9.74 21.50 -6.62
N ILE A 134 9.48 21.08 -5.38
CA ILE A 134 10.55 20.67 -4.46
C ILE A 134 11.25 19.40 -4.97
N LEU A 135 10.48 18.41 -5.42
CA LEU A 135 11.02 17.18 -5.99
C LEU A 135 11.91 17.46 -7.23
N GLN A 136 11.44 18.31 -8.13
CA GLN A 136 12.19 18.71 -9.32
C GLN A 136 13.52 19.38 -8.96
N LYS A 137 13.51 20.34 -8.02
CA LYS A 137 14.73 21.00 -7.52
C LYS A 137 15.70 20.02 -6.88
N TYR A 138 15.18 19.06 -6.11
CA TYR A 138 15.99 18.02 -5.48
C TYR A 138 16.68 17.13 -6.52
N ILE A 139 15.93 16.62 -7.50
CA ILE A 139 16.47 15.76 -8.57
C ILE A 139 17.54 16.52 -9.36
N PHE A 140 17.24 17.75 -9.78
CA PHE A 140 18.18 18.57 -10.55
C PHE A 140 19.49 18.83 -9.79
N THR A 141 19.40 19.14 -8.49
CA THR A 141 20.57 19.38 -7.64
C THR A 141 21.40 18.11 -7.48
N ARG A 142 20.75 16.96 -7.30
CA ARG A 142 21.42 15.66 -7.19
C ARG A 142 22.18 15.30 -8.47
N THR A 143 21.55 15.47 -9.63
CA THR A 143 22.19 15.18 -10.93
C THR A 143 23.40 16.07 -11.19
N ARG A 144 23.34 17.37 -10.83
CA ARG A 144 24.49 18.27 -10.99
C ARG A 144 25.68 17.89 -10.12
N ARG A 145 25.45 17.39 -8.90
CA ARG A 145 26.53 16.91 -8.02
C ARG A 145 27.27 15.74 -8.63
N ILE A 146 26.54 14.76 -9.16
CA ILE A 146 27.13 13.57 -9.81
C ILE A 146 27.97 13.95 -11.04
N LEU A 147 27.56 14.97 -11.80
CA LEU A 147 28.30 15.44 -12.97
C LEU A 147 29.53 16.30 -12.64
N SER A 148 29.71 16.69 -11.37
CA SER A 148 30.81 17.54 -10.92
C SER A 148 31.92 16.75 -10.20
N GLU A 149 31.75 15.44 -10.05
CA GLU A 149 32.75 14.46 -9.58
C GLU A 149 33.34 13.70 -10.78
#